data_AF-A0A832A2P3-F1
#
_entry.id   AF-A0A832A2P3-F1
#
_cell.length_a   1.000
_cell.length_b   1.000
_cell.length_c   1.000
_cell.angle_alpha   90.00
_cell.angle_beta   90.00
_cell.angle_gamma   90.00
#
_symmetry.space_group_name_H-M   'P 1'
#
loop_
_entity.id
_entity.type
_entity.pdbx_description
1 polymer ?
#
loop_
_entity_poly.entity_id
_entity_poly.type
_entity_poly.pdbx_seq_one_letter_code
_entity_poly.pdbx_strand_id
1 'polypeptide(L)'
;MSRWSSSLWIPIVAVAILIGSILTGGRADSDPQGRPVVVYAHPPCPPDLMRYFEEAFADFRQSHPEINLQVLHITGNYEDKIKVMFAGKVAPDVIFMYPTALPAWVELGALRPLNDLLGTNVADYFAAGVRT
;
A
#
# COMPACT_ATOMS: atom_id res chain seq x y z
N MET A 1 -53.71 -11.10 30.27
CA MET A 1 -52.88 -9.89 30.12
C MET A 1 -51.45 -10.36 29.95
N SER A 2 -50.97 -10.37 28.71
CA SER A 2 -49.77 -11.11 28.26
C SER A 2 -48.47 -10.37 28.58
N ARG A 3 -47.45 -11.17 28.92
CA ARG A 3 -46.06 -10.82 29.21
C ARG A 3 -45.44 -9.94 28.12
N TRP A 4 -44.92 -8.79 28.51
CA TRP A 4 -43.99 -7.99 27.72
C TRP A 4 -42.56 -8.40 28.12
N SER A 5 -41.92 -9.23 27.31
CA SER A 5 -40.51 -9.60 27.43
C SER A 5 -39.92 -9.51 26.03
N SER A 6 -39.38 -8.35 25.69
CA SER A 6 -38.65 -8.16 24.44
C SER A 6 -37.57 -7.10 24.66
N SER A 7 -36.35 -7.42 24.20
CA SER A 7 -35.24 -6.50 23.96
C SER A 7 -34.14 -6.35 25.03
N LEU A 8 -33.62 -7.46 25.56
CA LEU A 8 -32.23 -7.50 26.06
C LEU A 8 -31.20 -8.00 25.02
N TRP A 9 -31.65 -8.39 23.82
CA TRP A 9 -30.81 -9.10 22.83
C TRP A 9 -30.12 -8.16 21.82
N ILE A 10 -30.65 -6.94 21.66
CA ILE A 10 -30.10 -5.92 20.76
C ILE A 10 -28.69 -5.43 21.16
N PRO A 11 -28.37 -5.15 22.45
CA PRO A 11 -27.03 -4.65 22.79
C PRO A 11 -25.92 -5.70 22.61
N ILE A 12 -26.22 -7.00 22.77
CA ILE A 12 -25.23 -8.08 22.66
C ILE A 12 -24.77 -8.26 21.21
N VAL A 13 -25.71 -8.18 20.25
CA VAL A 13 -25.39 -8.29 18.82
C VAL A 13 -24.56 -7.09 18.33
N ALA A 14 -24.86 -5.87 18.81
CA ALA A 14 -24.11 -4.67 18.44
C ALA A 14 -22.65 -4.69 18.92
N VAL A 15 -22.39 -5.23 20.12
CA VAL A 15 -21.02 -5.36 20.67
C VAL A 15 -20.21 -6.42 19.91
N ALA A 16 -20.84 -7.53 19.48
CA ALA A 16 -20.16 -8.57 18.70
C ALA A 16 -19.69 -8.08 17.31
N ILE A 17 -20.46 -7.20 16.65
CA ILE A 17 -20.09 -6.63 15.34
C ILE A 17 -18.89 -5.68 15.46
N LEU A 18 -18.81 -4.90 16.54
CA LEU A 18 -17.68 -4.00 16.80
C LEU A 18 -16.38 -4.76 17.12
N ILE A 19 -16.45 -5.88 17.86
CA ILE A 19 -15.26 -6.70 18.18
C ILE A 19 -14.72 -7.41 16.93
N GLY A 20 -15.60 -7.89 16.04
CA GLY A 20 -15.17 -8.53 14.79
C GLY A 20 -14.39 -7.61 13.84
N SER A 21 -14.66 -6.31 13.88
CA SER A 21 -14.02 -5.32 13.01
C SER A 21 -12.65 -4.84 13.53
N ILE A 22 -12.37 -4.99 14.83
CA ILE A 22 -11.10 -4.55 15.45
C ILE A 22 -9.99 -5.60 15.28
N LEU A 23 -10.33 -6.87 15.02
CA LEU A 23 -9.35 -7.97 14.92
C LEU A 23 -8.76 -8.15 13.51
N THR A 24 -9.23 -7.41 12.51
CA THR A 24 -8.74 -7.45 11.13
C THR A 24 -7.96 -6.18 10.79
N GLY A 25 -6.90 -5.91 11.55
CA GLY A 25 -5.98 -4.78 11.32
C GLY A 25 -5.07 -4.99 10.10
N GLY A 26 -5.66 -5.21 8.92
CA GLY A 26 -4.95 -5.39 7.65
C GLY A 26 -5.48 -4.44 6.58
N ARG A 27 -4.63 -4.14 5.60
CA ARG A 27 -5.03 -3.39 4.40
C ARG A 27 -5.94 -4.27 3.53
N ALA A 28 -6.89 -3.67 2.82
CA ALA A 28 -7.70 -4.38 1.84
C ALA A 28 -6.87 -4.70 0.57
N ASP A 29 -6.88 -5.97 0.16
CA ASP A 29 -6.11 -6.45 -1.00
C ASP A 29 -6.84 -6.28 -2.34
N SER A 30 -8.15 -6.00 -2.30
CA SER A 30 -8.98 -5.83 -3.51
C SER A 30 -10.05 -4.76 -3.31
N ASP A 31 -10.47 -4.14 -4.41
CA ASP A 31 -11.51 -3.11 -4.40
C ASP A 31 -12.92 -3.73 -4.47
N PRO A 32 -14.01 -2.94 -4.33
CA PRO A 32 -15.37 -3.45 -4.40
C PRO A 32 -15.75 -4.12 -5.72
N GLN A 33 -14.98 -3.87 -6.79
CA GLN A 33 -15.14 -4.50 -8.09
C GLN A 33 -14.30 -5.78 -8.24
N GLY A 34 -13.57 -6.18 -7.19
CA GLY A 34 -12.73 -7.38 -7.16
C GLY A 34 -11.37 -7.20 -7.83
N ARG A 35 -10.97 -5.97 -8.17
CA ARG A 35 -9.65 -5.71 -8.76
C ARG A 35 -8.57 -5.68 -7.67
N PRO A 36 -7.36 -6.23 -7.92
CA PRO A 36 -6.24 -6.10 -7.00
C PRO A 36 -5.90 -4.63 -6.75
N VAL A 37 -5.69 -4.28 -5.49
CA VAL A 37 -5.28 -2.93 -5.08
C VAL A 37 -3.78 -2.89 -4.87
N VAL A 38 -3.09 -2.06 -5.66
CA VAL A 38 -1.66 -1.78 -5.52
C VAL A 38 -1.49 -0.38 -4.98
N VAL A 39 -0.85 -0.25 -3.82
CA VAL A 39 -0.55 1.03 -3.18
C VAL A 39 0.91 1.40 -3.40
N TYR A 40 1.12 2.50 -4.11
CA TYR A 40 2.42 3.13 -4.28
C TYR A 40 2.58 4.31 -3.30
N ALA A 41 3.58 4.27 -2.44
CA ALA A 41 3.93 5.40 -1.60
C ALA A 41 4.84 6.37 -2.35
N HIS A 42 4.31 7.55 -2.62
CA HIS A 42 5.03 8.63 -3.27
C HIS A 42 5.78 9.47 -2.24
N PRO A 43 7.11 9.66 -2.38
CA PRO A 43 7.89 10.50 -1.49
C PRO A 43 7.54 11.99 -1.66
N PRO A 44 7.98 12.87 -0.75
CA PRO A 44 7.90 14.31 -0.97
C PRO A 44 8.53 14.69 -2.32
N CYS A 45 7.79 15.40 -3.15
CA CYS A 45 8.22 15.79 -4.48
C CYS A 45 7.90 17.28 -4.71
N PRO A 46 8.83 18.06 -5.28
CA PRO A 46 8.57 19.42 -5.72
C PRO A 46 7.35 19.50 -6.67
N PRO A 47 6.50 20.54 -6.56
CA PRO A 47 5.27 20.65 -7.37
C PRO A 47 5.52 20.68 -8.88
N ASP A 48 6.63 21.26 -9.32
CA ASP A 48 7.04 21.38 -10.71
C ASP A 48 7.39 20.03 -11.36
N LEU A 49 7.85 19.06 -10.55
CA LEU A 49 8.15 17.70 -11.00
C LEU A 49 6.95 16.75 -10.89
N MET A 50 5.94 17.08 -10.07
CA MET A 50 4.79 16.22 -9.82
C MET A 50 4.01 15.85 -11.09
N ARG A 51 3.94 16.75 -12.07
CA ARG A 51 3.22 16.47 -13.33
C ARG A 51 3.72 15.23 -14.06
N TYR A 52 5.03 14.98 -14.04
CA TYR A 52 5.61 13.83 -14.74
C TYR A 52 5.23 12.51 -14.07
N PHE A 53 5.11 12.51 -12.74
CA PHE A 53 4.63 11.35 -11.99
C PHE A 53 3.15 11.12 -12.23
N GLU A 54 2.33 12.18 -12.23
CA GLU A 54 0.90 12.06 -12.52
C GLU A 54 0.61 11.55 -13.94
N GLU A 55 1.38 11.99 -14.93
CA GLU A 55 1.37 11.44 -16.29
C GLU A 55 1.67 9.94 -16.27
N ALA A 56 2.75 9.51 -15.61
CA ALA A 56 3.10 8.10 -15.49
C ALA A 56 2.01 7.27 -14.77
N PHE A 57 1.37 7.82 -13.73
CA PHE A 57 0.26 7.12 -13.05
C PHE A 57 -0.98 7.03 -13.93
N ALA A 58 -1.27 8.06 -14.72
CA ALA A 58 -2.38 8.04 -15.66
C ALA A 58 -2.15 6.98 -16.74
N ASP A 59 -0.96 6.95 -17.33
CA ASP A 59 -0.57 5.97 -18.34
C ASP A 59 -0.68 4.54 -17.78
N PHE A 60 -0.17 4.30 -16.57
CA PHE A 60 -0.30 2.99 -15.92
C PHE A 60 -1.76 2.59 -15.69
N ARG A 61 -2.60 3.50 -15.19
CA ARG A 61 -4.03 3.23 -14.98
C ARG A 61 -4.76 2.95 -16.29
N GLN A 62 -4.35 3.59 -17.38
CA GLN A 62 -4.92 3.38 -18.70
C GLN A 62 -4.48 2.04 -19.31
N SER A 63 -3.21 1.66 -19.16
CA SER A 63 -2.68 0.41 -19.71
C SER A 63 -3.01 -0.83 -18.88
N HIS A 64 -3.33 -0.66 -17.59
CA HIS A 64 -3.65 -1.73 -16.64
C HIS A 64 -4.98 -1.48 -15.89
N PRO A 65 -6.13 -1.39 -16.58
CA PRO A 65 -7.42 -1.12 -15.96
C PRO A 65 -7.87 -2.22 -14.98
N GLU A 66 -7.30 -3.41 -15.09
CA GLU A 66 -7.50 -4.55 -14.19
C GLU A 66 -6.85 -4.35 -12.81
N ILE A 67 -5.94 -3.38 -12.66
CA ILE A 67 -5.29 -3.04 -11.39
C ILE A 67 -5.86 -1.73 -10.87
N ASN A 68 -6.22 -1.70 -9.58
CA ASN A 68 -6.54 -0.46 -8.89
C ASN A 68 -5.28 0.14 -8.27
N LEU A 69 -4.60 1.01 -9.02
CA LEU A 69 -3.43 1.76 -8.52
C LEU A 69 -3.89 2.90 -7.60
N GLN A 70 -3.43 2.87 -6.35
CA GLN A 70 -3.60 3.94 -5.37
C GLN A 70 -2.26 4.60 -5.07
N VAL A 71 -2.20 5.92 -5.17
CA VAL A 71 -1.00 6.71 -4.87
C VAL A 71 -1.16 7.34 -3.50
N LEU A 72 -0.31 6.93 -2.55
CA LEU A 72 -0.25 7.48 -1.20
C LEU A 72 0.86 8.53 -1.15
N HIS A 73 0.50 9.81 -1.22
CA HIS A 73 1.47 10.89 -1.07
C HIS A 73 1.83 11.09 0.40
N ILE A 74 3.10 10.87 0.73
CA ILE A 74 3.61 11.01 2.10
C ILE A 74 4.53 12.21 2.17
N THR A 75 4.10 13.25 2.89
CA THR A 75 4.90 14.45 3.13
C THR A 75 5.70 14.34 4.44
N GLY A 76 6.84 15.04 4.49
CA GLY A 76 7.69 15.14 5.68
C GLY A 76 8.53 13.87 5.91
N ASN A 77 8.40 13.29 7.11
CA ASN A 77 9.20 12.14 7.55
C ASN A 77 8.75 10.83 6.88
N TYR A 78 9.14 10.66 5.61
CA TYR A 78 8.70 9.58 4.74
C TYR A 78 9.11 8.19 5.26
N GLU A 79 10.40 7.97 5.51
CA GLU A 79 10.91 6.64 5.86
C GLU A 79 10.33 6.12 7.18
N ASP A 80 10.25 6.97 8.20
CA ASP A 80 9.71 6.56 9.49
C ASP A 80 8.22 6.22 9.40
N LYS A 81 7.45 6.94 8.57
CA LYS A 81 6.04 6.60 8.30
C LYS A 81 5.92 5.23 7.63
N ILE A 82 6.78 4.91 6.65
CA ILE A 82 6.79 3.58 6.03
C ILE A 82 7.13 2.51 7.07
N LYS A 83 8.14 2.72 7.93
CA LYS A 83 8.51 1.76 8.98
C LYS A 83 7.36 1.52 9.98
N VAL A 84 6.65 2.57 10.37
CA VAL A 84 5.46 2.47 11.23
C VAL A 84 4.35 1.67 10.54
N MET A 85 4.07 1.95 9.26
CA MET A 85 3.08 1.19 8.50
C MET A 85 3.48 -0.29 8.32
N PHE A 86 4.77 -0.56 8.12
CA PHE A 86 5.31 -1.91 8.07
C PHE A 86 5.12 -2.66 9.39
N ALA A 87 5.50 -2.05 10.52
CA ALA A 87 5.25 -2.62 11.85
C ALA A 87 3.75 -2.84 12.11
N GLY A 88 2.90 -1.94 11.61
CA GLY A 88 1.44 -2.02 11.68
C GLY A 88 0.79 -2.97 10.67
N LYS A 89 1.55 -3.70 9.85
CA LYS A 89 1.04 -4.62 8.80
C LYS A 89 0.11 -3.96 7.78
N VAL A 90 0.31 -2.66 7.53
CA VAL A 90 -0.43 -1.84 6.56
C VAL A 90 0.53 -1.10 5.63
N ALA A 91 1.72 -1.67 5.39
CA ALA A 91 2.69 -1.09 4.46
C ALA A 91 2.14 -1.00 3.03
N PRO A 92 2.58 0.01 2.25
CA PRO A 92 2.39 0.05 0.80
C PRO A 92 3.10 -1.12 0.11
N ASP A 93 2.64 -1.46 -1.10
CA ASP A 93 3.24 -2.53 -1.91
C ASP A 93 4.53 -2.08 -2.59
N VAL A 94 4.57 -0.81 -3.00
CA VAL A 94 5.71 -0.22 -3.69
C VAL A 94 6.09 1.06 -2.95
N ILE A 95 7.37 1.18 -2.59
CA ILE A 95 7.91 2.32 -1.86
C ILE A 95 9.11 2.90 -2.60
N PHE A 96 9.27 4.21 -2.53
CA PHE A 96 10.58 4.83 -2.75
C PHE A 96 11.50 4.53 -1.56
N MET A 97 12.80 4.33 -1.82
CA MET A 97 13.81 4.21 -0.77
C MET A 97 15.13 4.80 -1.24
N TYR A 98 15.87 5.46 -0.34
CA TYR A 98 17.24 5.85 -0.66
C TYR A 98 18.15 4.61 -0.67
N PRO A 99 19.14 4.52 -1.58
CA PRO A 99 20.05 3.39 -1.64
C PRO A 99 20.79 3.13 -0.32
N THR A 100 21.07 4.17 0.45
CA THR A 100 21.72 4.08 1.77
C THR A 100 20.86 3.36 2.82
N ALA A 101 19.54 3.37 2.68
CA ALA A 101 18.62 2.69 3.59
C ALA A 101 18.43 1.20 3.26
N LEU A 102 18.81 0.77 2.05
CA LEU A 102 18.55 -0.58 1.54
C LEU A 102 19.03 -1.70 2.50
N PRO A 103 20.25 -1.67 3.08
CA PRO A 103 20.69 -2.75 3.98
C PRO A 103 19.75 -2.95 5.17
N ALA A 104 19.27 -1.87 5.79
CA ALA A 104 18.36 -1.96 6.93
C ALA A 104 17.01 -2.58 6.55
N TRP A 105 16.49 -2.28 5.36
CA TRP A 105 15.25 -2.88 4.86
C TRP A 105 15.40 -4.37 4.50
N VAL A 106 16.58 -4.77 4.02
CA VAL A 106 16.90 -6.18 3.78
C VAL A 106 17.00 -6.96 5.10
N GLU A 107 17.68 -6.41 6.11
CA GLU A 107 17.79 -7.02 7.44
C GLU A 107 16.42 -7.17 8.13
N LEU A 108 15.52 -6.21 7.92
CA LEU A 108 14.14 -6.28 8.40
C LEU A 108 13.29 -7.35 7.70
N GLY A 109 13.78 -7.97 6.63
CA GLY A 109 13.00 -8.91 5.80
C GLY A 109 11.79 -8.26 5.14
N ALA A 110 11.83 -6.93 4.97
CA ALA A 110 10.69 -6.13 4.55
C ALA A 110 10.54 -6.03 3.03
N LEU A 111 11.55 -6.48 2.27
CA LEU A 111 11.59 -6.39 0.82
C LEU A 111 11.39 -7.76 0.18
N ARG A 112 10.50 -7.81 -0.81
CA ARG A 112 10.34 -8.97 -1.67
C ARG A 112 11.49 -9.01 -2.69
N PRO A 113 12.25 -10.12 -2.81
CA PRO A 113 13.20 -10.30 -3.90
C PRO A 113 12.48 -10.24 -5.26
N LEU A 114 13.05 -9.51 -6.22
CA LEU A 114 12.46 -9.33 -7.54
C LEU A 114 13.06 -10.27 -8.60
N ASN A 115 14.00 -11.14 -8.23
CA ASN A 115 14.74 -12.03 -9.14
C ASN A 115 13.80 -12.88 -10.02
N ASP A 116 12.67 -13.31 -9.47
CA ASP A 116 11.69 -14.14 -10.18
C ASP A 116 10.71 -13.33 -11.05
N LEU A 117 10.69 -12.00 -10.88
CA LEU A 117 9.77 -11.08 -11.57
C LEU A 117 10.46 -10.31 -12.69
N LEU A 118 11.77 -10.11 -12.59
CA LEU A 118 12.55 -9.42 -13.61
C LEU A 118 13.00 -10.44 -14.67
N GLY A 119 12.35 -10.41 -15.84
CA GLY A 119 12.69 -11.27 -16.99
C GLY A 119 14.01 -10.94 -17.69
N THR A 120 14.78 -9.97 -17.16
CA THR A 120 16.03 -9.45 -17.73
C THR A 120 17.08 -9.35 -16.63
N ASN A 121 18.36 -9.38 -17.01
CA ASN A 121 19.47 -9.12 -16.10
C ASN A 121 19.28 -7.75 -15.43
N VAL A 122 19.29 -7.73 -14.09
CA VAL A 122 19.14 -6.51 -13.27
C VAL A 122 20.13 -5.41 -13.68
N ALA A 123 21.29 -5.78 -14.22
CA ALA A 123 22.29 -4.84 -14.74
C ALA A 123 21.77 -3.95 -15.88
N ASP A 124 20.83 -4.44 -16.70
CA ASP A 124 20.31 -3.72 -17.85
C ASP A 124 19.40 -2.54 -17.44
N TYR A 125 18.73 -2.65 -16.29
CA TYR A 125 17.91 -1.57 -15.72
C TYR A 125 18.75 -0.36 -15.30
N PHE A 126 19.92 -0.59 -14.70
CA PHE A 126 20.83 0.49 -14.30
C PHE A 126 21.48 1.15 -15.52
N ALA A 127 21.79 0.40 -16.56
CA ALA A 127 22.32 0.95 -17.80
C ALA A 127 21.30 1.85 -18.54
N ALA A 128 20.00 1.54 -18.45
CA ALA A 128 18.94 2.36 -19.04
C ALA A 128 18.73 3.68 -18.28
N GLY A 129 18.84 3.67 -16.95
CA GLY A 129 18.63 4.85 -16.10
C GLY A 129 19.76 5.90 -16.11
N VAL A 130 20.95 5.55 -16.61
CA VAL A 130 22.14 6.43 -16.65
C VAL A 130 22.31 7.09 -18.03
N ARG A 131 21.49 6.76 -19.02
CA ARG A 131 21.58 7.32 -20.40
C ARG A 131 20.77 8.60 -20.60
N THR A 132 20.71 9.47 -19.60
CA THR A 132 20.15 10.83 -19.72
C THR A 132 21.24 11.88 -19.66
#